data_AF-A0A2E2BXB4-F1
#
_entry.id   AF-A0A2E2BXB4-F1
#
_cell.length_a   1.000
_cell.length_b   1.000
_cell.length_c   1.000
_cell.angle_alpha   90.00
_cell.angle_beta   90.00
_cell.angle_gamma   90.00
#
_symmetry.space_group_name_H-M   'P 1'
#
loop_
_entity.id
_entity.type
_entity.pdbx_description
1 polymer ?
#
loop_
_entity_poly.entity_id
_entity_poly.type
_entity_poly.pdbx_seq_one_letter_code
_entity_poly.pdbx_strand_id
1 'polypeptide(L)'
;MNSPLKPETNSTGSSFLSAFRTLHPGVSVGWKIRFLLIGWSLFLIAGFGVAIQTIPDSRGFGTHQKLGFAPCVIKSRFSIPCPSCGMTTSFSHFVRGQIRQSAEANTSGLILAVVCLVMIPWSWISVYCRRLWLVSQPETCLLWLICGLVSITIVEWVLRLNF
;
A
#
# COMPACT_ATOMS: atom_id res chain seq x y z
N MET A 1 -64.24 10.83 7.95
CA MET A 1 -62.92 10.80 8.62
C MET A 1 -62.35 9.40 8.46
N ASN A 2 -61.44 9.18 7.52
CA ASN A 2 -60.57 8.00 7.47
C ASN A 2 -59.21 8.48 6.95
N SER A 3 -58.23 8.45 7.85
CA SER A 3 -56.85 8.90 7.67
C SER A 3 -56.03 7.98 6.73
N PRO A 4 -54.92 8.46 6.17
CA PRO A 4 -54.27 7.85 5.01
C PRO A 4 -53.34 6.69 5.37
N LEU A 5 -53.20 5.74 4.43
CA LEU A 5 -52.18 4.68 4.42
C LEU A 5 -50.77 5.32 4.47
N LYS A 6 -49.95 4.87 5.43
CA LYS A 6 -48.50 5.17 5.47
C LYS A 6 -47.75 4.03 4.77
N PRO A 7 -46.88 4.28 3.77
CA PRO A 7 -46.19 3.22 3.06
C PRO A 7 -45.00 2.68 3.86
N GLU A 8 -44.93 1.36 3.95
CA GLU A 8 -43.79 0.57 4.42
C GLU A 8 -42.68 0.55 3.36
N THR A 9 -41.61 1.32 3.55
CA THR A 9 -40.33 1.07 2.88
C THR A 9 -39.18 1.47 3.81
N ASN A 10 -38.13 0.63 3.90
CA ASN A 10 -36.81 0.87 4.54
C ASN A 10 -36.40 0.03 5.78
N SER A 11 -36.98 -1.16 6.03
CA SER A 11 -36.45 -2.06 7.09
C SER A 11 -35.20 -2.85 6.67
N THR A 12 -35.05 -3.19 5.39
CA THR A 12 -33.97 -4.07 4.92
C THR A 12 -32.60 -3.39 4.86
N GLY A 13 -32.54 -2.12 4.43
CA GLY A 13 -31.27 -1.37 4.33
C GLY A 13 -30.69 -0.96 5.69
N SER A 14 -31.55 -0.64 6.66
CA SER A 14 -31.14 -0.26 8.02
C SER A 14 -30.69 -1.47 8.85
N SER A 15 -31.31 -2.63 8.63
CA SER A 15 -30.90 -3.92 9.22
C SER A 15 -29.52 -4.39 8.71
N PHE A 16 -29.25 -4.26 7.41
CA PHE A 16 -27.94 -4.63 6.86
C PHE A 16 -26.83 -3.72 7.39
N LEU A 17 -27.07 -2.40 7.43
CA LEU A 17 -26.11 -1.43 7.96
C LEU A 17 -25.86 -1.59 9.47
N SER A 18 -26.86 -1.99 10.25
CA SER A 18 -26.70 -2.28 11.67
C SER A 18 -26.02 -3.63 11.94
N ALA A 19 -26.28 -4.65 11.11
CA ALA A 19 -25.56 -5.93 11.12
C ALA A 19 -24.08 -5.76 10.73
N PHE A 20 -23.77 -4.97 9.71
CA PHE A 20 -22.39 -4.62 9.35
C PHE A 20 -21.67 -3.83 10.47
N ARG A 21 -22.40 -2.96 11.18
CA ARG A 21 -21.84 -2.16 12.29
C ARG A 21 -21.51 -3.00 13.53
N THR A 22 -22.27 -4.07 13.76
CA THR A 22 -22.13 -4.98 14.92
C THR A 22 -21.08 -6.07 14.69
N LEU A 23 -20.89 -6.54 13.46
CA LEU A 23 -19.88 -7.57 13.15
C LEU A 23 -18.43 -7.09 13.24
N HIS A 24 -18.17 -5.78 13.21
CA HIS A 24 -16.82 -5.24 13.27
C HIS A 24 -16.69 -4.22 14.40
N PRO A 25 -16.47 -4.65 15.67
CA PRO A 25 -16.15 -3.77 16.78
C PRO A 25 -14.75 -3.17 16.56
N GLY A 26 -14.62 -2.26 15.60
CA GLY A 26 -13.38 -1.56 15.32
C GLY A 26 -12.91 -0.86 16.60
N VAL A 27 -11.64 -1.08 16.94
CA VAL A 27 -11.00 -0.54 18.13
C VAL A 27 -11.05 0.99 18.12
N SER A 28 -11.42 1.60 19.24
CA SER A 28 -11.47 3.05 19.38
C SER A 28 -10.07 3.64 19.23
N VAL A 29 -9.90 4.59 18.31
CA VAL A 29 -8.59 5.17 18.03
C VAL A 29 -8.30 6.29 19.02
N GLY A 30 -7.48 5.98 20.03
CA GLY A 30 -6.93 6.95 20.98
C GLY A 30 -5.97 7.94 20.31
N TRP A 31 -5.71 9.06 20.99
CA TRP A 31 -4.90 10.17 20.43
C TRP A 31 -3.50 9.74 19.95
N LYS A 32 -2.83 8.85 20.70
CA LYS A 32 -1.52 8.28 20.31
C LYS A 32 -1.56 7.60 18.95
N ILE A 33 -2.57 6.76 18.72
CA ILE A 33 -2.72 6.01 17.46
C ILE A 33 -3.01 6.97 16.30
N ARG A 34 -3.75 8.07 16.54
CA ARG A 34 -3.97 9.09 15.49
C ARG A 34 -2.67 9.74 15.07
N PHE A 35 -1.83 10.14 16.01
CA PHE A 35 -0.52 10.71 15.69
C PHE A 35 0.37 9.72 14.94
N LEU A 36 0.35 8.44 15.32
CA LEU A 36 1.06 7.39 14.59
C LEU A 36 0.54 7.21 13.15
N LEU A 37 -0.79 7.18 12.95
CA LEU A 37 -1.39 7.06 11.61
C LEU A 37 -1.09 8.27 10.73
N ILE A 38 -1.15 9.48 11.30
CA ILE A 38 -0.80 10.71 10.58
C ILE A 38 0.68 10.68 10.20
N GLY A 39 1.57 10.37 11.15
CA GLY A 39 3.02 10.25 10.90
C GLY A 39 3.33 9.21 9.82
N TRP A 40 2.68 8.05 9.87
CA TRP A 40 2.80 7.01 8.86
C TRP A 40 2.32 7.48 7.48
N SER A 41 1.15 8.12 7.40
CA SER A 41 0.65 8.66 6.14
C SER A 41 1.59 9.72 5.56
N LEU A 42 2.14 10.61 6.40
CA LEU A 42 3.08 11.63 5.95
C LEU A 42 4.38 11.01 5.43
N PHE A 43 4.88 9.96 6.09
CA PHE A 43 6.04 9.20 5.62
C PHE A 43 5.80 8.58 4.24
N LEU A 44 4.64 7.95 4.01
CA LEU A 44 4.29 7.38 2.71
C LEU A 44 4.18 8.46 1.62
N ILE A 45 3.53 9.58 1.92
CA ILE A 45 3.40 10.72 1.00
C ILE A 45 4.78 11.27 0.64
N ALA A 46 5.68 11.42 1.62
CA ALA A 46 7.05 11.87 1.36
C ALA A 46 7.79 10.90 0.42
N GLY A 47 7.65 9.59 0.61
CA GLY A 47 8.21 8.57 -0.28
C GLY A 47 7.72 8.71 -1.73
N PHE A 48 6.41 8.90 -1.94
CA PHE A 48 5.87 9.20 -3.27
C PHE A 48 6.37 10.54 -3.82
N GLY A 49 6.52 11.55 -2.98
CA GLY A 49 7.11 12.85 -3.36
C GLY A 49 8.54 12.72 -3.89
N VAL A 50 9.35 11.85 -3.29
CA VAL A 50 10.69 11.50 -3.80
C VAL A 50 10.60 10.77 -5.14
N ALA A 51 9.68 9.81 -5.28
CA ALA A 51 9.48 9.07 -6.53
C ALA A 51 9.06 9.98 -7.71
N ILE A 52 8.28 11.02 -7.43
CA ILE A 52 7.88 12.04 -8.42
C ILE A 52 9.11 12.83 -8.87
N GLN A 53 9.95 13.29 -7.94
CA GLN A 53 11.15 14.06 -8.25
C GLN A 53 12.23 13.23 -8.96
N THR A 54 12.22 11.91 -8.78
CA THR A 54 13.27 11.06 -9.34
C THR A 54 12.91 10.60 -10.75
N ILE A 55 13.81 10.85 -11.70
CA ILE A 55 13.65 10.41 -13.10
C ILE A 55 13.98 8.92 -13.21
N PRO A 56 13.04 8.06 -13.63
CA PRO A 56 13.30 6.63 -13.79
C PRO A 56 14.44 6.39 -14.79
N ASP A 57 15.20 5.32 -14.58
CA ASP A 57 16.27 4.92 -15.50
C ASP A 57 15.70 3.96 -16.55
N SER A 58 16.02 4.15 -17.82
CA SER A 58 15.52 3.32 -18.93
C SER A 58 15.93 1.85 -18.82
N ARG A 59 16.98 1.55 -18.04
CA ARG A 59 17.40 0.19 -17.74
C ARG A 59 16.44 -0.56 -16.81
N GLY A 60 15.48 0.13 -16.17
CA GLY A 60 14.55 -0.45 -15.21
C GLY A 60 15.14 -0.66 -13.80
N PHE A 61 16.37 -0.21 -13.56
CA PHE A 61 17.04 -0.29 -12.26
C PHE A 61 18.07 0.83 -12.09
N GLY A 62 18.63 0.99 -10.88
CA GLY A 62 19.71 1.94 -10.62
C GLY A 62 19.24 3.37 -10.32
N THR A 63 17.94 3.64 -10.30
CA THR A 63 17.39 4.97 -9.95
C THR A 63 17.81 5.44 -8.54
N HIS A 64 18.11 4.52 -7.61
CA HIS A 64 18.72 4.84 -6.32
C HIS A 64 20.08 5.57 -6.43
N GLN A 65 20.85 5.35 -7.50
CA GLN A 65 22.13 6.04 -7.71
C GLN A 65 21.92 7.53 -7.98
N LYS A 66 20.78 7.90 -8.59
CA LYS A 66 20.40 9.31 -8.78
C LYS A 66 20.03 10.01 -7.47
N LEU A 67 19.76 9.23 -6.41
CA LEU A 67 19.54 9.73 -5.05
C LEU A 67 20.86 9.80 -4.24
N GLY A 68 22.01 9.50 -4.85
CA GLY A 68 23.32 9.51 -4.20
C GLY A 68 23.72 8.19 -3.52
N PHE A 69 22.93 7.13 -3.68
CA PHE A 69 23.28 5.81 -3.13
C PHE A 69 24.30 5.06 -3.98
N ALA A 70 25.11 4.23 -3.32
CA ALA A 70 26.09 3.37 -3.98
C ALA A 70 25.41 2.40 -4.97
N PRO A 71 26.10 1.99 -6.04
CA PRO A 71 25.59 1.00 -6.98
C PRO A 71 25.35 -0.35 -6.28
N CYS A 72 24.31 -1.06 -6.72
CA CYS A 72 23.96 -2.38 -6.20
C CYS A 72 25.09 -3.40 -6.42
N VAL A 73 25.80 -3.77 -5.35
CA VAL A 73 26.94 -4.69 -5.35
C VAL A 73 26.55 -6.08 -5.88
N ILE A 74 25.34 -6.55 -5.54
CA ILE A 74 24.86 -7.88 -6.00
C ILE A 74 24.82 -7.92 -7.53
N LYS A 75 24.23 -6.91 -8.15
CA LYS A 75 24.13 -6.84 -9.61
C LYS A 75 25.48 -6.57 -10.28
N SER A 76 26.35 -5.75 -9.68
CA SER A 76 27.64 -5.40 -10.27
C SER A 76 28.73 -6.47 -10.10
N ARG A 77 28.70 -7.25 -9.01
CA ARG A 77 29.73 -8.25 -8.69
C ARG A 77 29.35 -9.66 -9.07
N PHE A 78 28.07 -10.03 -8.93
CA PHE A 78 27.61 -11.39 -9.17
C PHE A 78 26.84 -11.55 -10.47
N SER A 79 26.58 -10.46 -11.21
CA SER A 79 25.83 -10.44 -12.48
C SER A 79 24.45 -11.10 -12.43
N ILE A 80 23.92 -11.38 -11.23
CA ILE A 80 22.61 -11.95 -11.00
C ILE A 80 21.55 -10.85 -10.84
N PRO A 81 20.29 -11.10 -11.23
CA PRO A 81 19.19 -10.19 -10.95
C PRO A 81 19.05 -10.02 -9.43
N CYS A 82 19.12 -8.78 -8.93
CA CYS A 82 18.89 -8.48 -7.53
C CYS A 82 17.40 -8.24 -7.27
N PRO A 83 16.77 -8.89 -6.28
CA PRO A 83 15.32 -8.85 -6.06
C PRO A 83 14.83 -7.45 -5.70
N SER A 84 15.67 -6.70 -4.98
CA SER A 84 15.35 -5.36 -4.49
C SER A 84 15.76 -4.25 -5.46
N CYS A 85 16.52 -4.58 -6.51
CA CYS A 85 16.98 -3.59 -7.47
C CYS A 85 15.83 -3.20 -8.39
N GLY A 86 15.65 -1.89 -8.61
CA GLY A 86 14.56 -1.36 -9.44
C GLY A 86 13.28 -1.02 -8.67
N MET A 87 13.19 -1.23 -7.36
CA MET A 87 12.02 -0.77 -6.58
C MET A 87 11.79 0.74 -6.71
N THR A 88 12.83 1.57 -6.53
CA THR A 88 12.71 3.03 -6.72
C THR A 88 12.35 3.40 -8.16
N THR A 89 12.87 2.67 -9.15
CA THR A 89 12.52 2.86 -10.56
C THR A 89 11.05 2.52 -10.81
N SER A 90 10.57 1.43 -10.22
CA SER A 90 9.19 0.97 -10.28
C SER A 90 8.24 1.99 -9.64
N PHE A 91 8.60 2.56 -8.48
CA PHE A 91 7.86 3.65 -7.85
C PHE A 91 7.80 4.90 -8.73
N SER A 92 8.94 5.29 -9.34
CA SER A 92 8.99 6.45 -10.25
C SER A 92 8.13 6.25 -11.50
N HIS A 93 8.05 5.04 -12.06
CA HIS A 93 7.12 4.72 -13.15
C HIS A 93 5.67 4.70 -12.66
N PHE A 94 5.39 4.14 -11.48
CA PHE A 94 4.05 4.06 -10.91
C PHE A 94 3.41 5.44 -10.73
N VAL A 95 4.12 6.39 -10.11
CA VAL A 95 3.61 7.77 -9.92
C VAL A 95 3.39 8.53 -11.24
N ARG A 96 3.98 8.05 -12.34
CA ARG A 96 3.80 8.60 -13.70
C ARG A 96 2.70 7.88 -14.49
N GLY A 97 1.97 6.94 -13.87
CA GLY A 97 0.93 6.13 -14.52
C GLY A 97 1.49 5.05 -15.46
N GLN A 98 2.80 4.80 -15.43
CA GLN A 98 3.50 3.88 -16.31
C GLN A 98 3.53 2.46 -15.73
N ILE A 99 2.34 1.85 -15.56
CA ILE A 99 2.17 0.58 -14.82
C ILE A 99 2.98 -0.58 -15.43
N ARG A 100 3.01 -0.69 -16.77
CA ARG A 100 3.78 -1.74 -17.46
C ARG A 100 5.28 -1.62 -17.17
N GLN A 101 5.83 -0.43 -17.32
CA GLN A 101 7.25 -0.16 -17.07
C GLN A 101 7.60 -0.31 -15.58
N SER A 102 6.65 -0.01 -14.70
CA SER A 102 6.75 -0.24 -13.26
C SER A 102 6.88 -1.74 -12.93
N ALA A 103 6.04 -2.59 -13.53
CA ALA A 103 6.11 -4.05 -13.37
C ALA A 103 7.39 -4.65 -13.97
N GLU A 104 7.79 -4.20 -15.17
CA GLU A 104 9.02 -4.63 -15.84
C GLU A 104 10.27 -4.28 -15.00
N ALA A 105 10.30 -3.08 -14.41
CA ALA A 105 11.36 -2.66 -13.49
C ALA A 105 11.42 -3.54 -12.24
N ASN A 106 10.29 -3.70 -11.55
CA ASN A 106 10.18 -4.58 -10.38
C ASN A 106 8.70 -4.83 -10.04
N THR A 107 8.23 -6.09 -10.13
CA THR A 107 6.81 -6.40 -9.88
C THR A 107 6.47 -6.30 -8.38
N SER A 108 7.34 -6.79 -7.50
CA SER A 108 7.19 -6.58 -6.06
C SER A 108 7.12 -5.08 -5.68
N GLY A 109 7.91 -4.23 -6.37
CA GLY A 109 7.89 -2.77 -6.21
C GLY A 109 6.58 -2.12 -6.63
N LEU A 110 5.96 -2.60 -7.70
CA LEU A 110 4.62 -2.15 -8.14
C LEU A 110 3.56 -2.51 -7.11
N ILE A 111 3.55 -3.76 -6.63
CA ILE A 111 2.60 -4.22 -5.61
C ILE A 111 2.74 -3.39 -4.33
N LEU A 112 3.98 -3.16 -3.89
CA LEU A 112 4.27 -2.30 -2.74
C LEU A 112 3.76 -0.87 -2.96
N ALA A 113 3.96 -0.30 -4.14
CA ALA A 113 3.48 1.05 -4.47
C ALA A 113 1.94 1.13 -4.39
N VAL A 114 1.22 0.13 -4.90
CA VAL A 114 -0.25 0.05 -4.80
C VAL A 114 -0.69 -0.04 -3.34
N VAL A 115 -0.06 -0.92 -2.55
CA VAL A 115 -0.34 -1.07 -1.12
C VAL A 115 -0.14 0.25 -0.38
N CYS A 116 1.00 0.92 -0.60
CA CYS A 116 1.28 2.23 -0.01
C CYS A 116 0.23 3.28 -0.41
N LEU A 117 -0.21 3.28 -1.68
CA LEU A 117 -1.23 4.19 -2.17
C LEU A 117 -2.58 3.99 -1.48
N VAL A 118 -2.99 2.73 -1.23
CA VAL A 118 -4.24 2.39 -0.53
C VAL A 118 -4.15 2.66 0.98
N MET A 119 -2.98 2.49 1.58
CA MET A 119 -2.75 2.73 3.01
C MET A 119 -2.92 4.21 3.41
N ILE A 120 -2.66 5.14 2.49
CA ILE A 120 -2.84 6.58 2.74
C ILE A 120 -4.31 6.92 3.04
N PRO A 121 -5.28 6.74 2.12
CA PRO A 121 -6.68 7.07 2.38
C PRO A 121 -7.26 6.23 3.52
N TRP A 122 -6.83 4.97 3.68
CA TRP A 122 -7.26 4.15 4.82
C TRP A 122 -6.84 4.75 6.17
N SER A 123 -5.62 5.30 6.26
CA SER A 123 -5.12 5.98 7.46
C SER A 123 -5.95 7.23 7.77
N TRP A 124 -6.24 8.05 6.76
CA TRP A 124 -7.06 9.26 6.91
C TRP A 124 -8.51 8.97 7.30
N ILE A 125 -9.14 7.96 6.68
CA ILE A 125 -10.49 7.50 7.03
C ILE A 125 -10.51 7.01 8.48
N SER A 126 -9.52 6.23 8.91
CA SER A 126 -9.41 5.74 10.28
C SER A 126 -9.26 6.86 11.31
N VAL A 127 -8.53 7.93 10.96
CA VAL A 127 -8.39 9.14 11.79
C VAL A 127 -9.71 9.91 11.87
N TYR A 128 -10.39 10.12 10.73
CA TYR A 128 -11.66 10.86 10.65
C TYR A 128 -12.80 10.14 11.39
N CYS A 129 -12.97 8.84 11.14
CA CYS A 129 -14.02 8.02 11.75
C CYS A 129 -13.73 7.64 13.22
N ARG A 130 -12.54 7.98 13.75
CA ARG A 130 -12.06 7.64 15.10
C ARG A 130 -12.12 6.14 15.43
N ARG A 131 -12.17 5.29 14.40
CA ARG A 131 -12.35 3.84 14.49
C ARG A 131 -11.41 3.17 13.49
N LEU A 132 -10.66 2.18 13.94
CA LEU A 132 -9.89 1.32 13.03
C LEU A 132 -10.89 0.44 12.28
N TRP A 133 -11.08 0.75 11.00
CA TRP A 133 -11.91 -0.04 10.11
C TRP A 133 -11.08 -1.23 9.60
N LEU A 134 -11.63 -2.44 9.67
CA LEU A 134 -11.05 -3.68 9.14
C LEU A 134 -9.84 -4.29 9.88
N VAL A 135 -9.21 -3.58 10.82
CA VAL A 135 -7.98 -4.06 11.48
C VAL A 135 -8.14 -4.06 13.01
N SER A 136 -8.27 -5.26 13.60
CA SER A 136 -8.32 -5.45 15.05
C SER A 136 -6.94 -5.47 15.70
N GLN A 137 -5.91 -5.88 14.96
CA GLN A 137 -4.50 -5.93 15.40
C GLN A 137 -3.59 -5.36 14.29
N PRO A 138 -3.21 -4.08 14.36
CA PRO A 138 -2.42 -3.42 13.31
C PRO A 138 -1.03 -4.02 13.15
N GLU A 139 -0.42 -4.48 14.24
CA GLU A 139 0.87 -5.16 14.23
C GLU A 139 0.81 -6.47 13.44
N THR A 140 -0.20 -7.31 13.70
CA THR A 140 -0.38 -8.59 13.02
C THR A 140 -0.72 -8.40 11.54
N CYS A 141 -1.57 -7.43 11.21
CA CYS A 141 -1.88 -7.09 9.83
C CYS A 141 -0.66 -6.59 9.06
N LEU A 142 0.16 -5.74 9.68
CA LEU A 142 1.41 -5.25 9.08
C LEU A 142 2.42 -6.39 8.91
N LEU A 143 2.55 -7.27 9.91
CA LEU A 143 3.42 -8.45 9.82
C LEU A 143 3.00 -9.36 8.67
N TRP A 144 1.72 -9.70 8.54
CA TRP A 144 1.23 -10.52 7.42
C TRP A 144 1.44 -9.85 6.06
N LEU A 145 1.24 -8.53 5.98
CA LEU A 145 1.50 -7.75 4.77
C LEU A 145 2.99 -7.82 4.39
N ILE A 146 3.89 -7.60 5.34
CA ILE A 146 5.34 -7.67 5.13
C ILE A 146 5.74 -9.09 4.73
N CYS A 147 5.28 -10.11 5.46
CA CYS A 147 5.56 -11.51 5.12
C CYS A 147 5.05 -11.87 3.71
N GLY A 148 3.88 -11.40 3.32
CA GLY A 148 3.33 -11.59 1.97
C GLY A 148 4.20 -10.91 0.91
N LEU A 149 4.57 -9.64 1.11
CA LEU A 149 5.44 -8.90 0.19
C LEU A 149 6.83 -9.55 0.06
N VAL A 150 7.41 -9.99 1.17
CA VAL A 150 8.70 -10.70 1.19
C VAL A 150 8.58 -12.02 0.44
N SER A 151 7.50 -12.77 0.68
CA SER A 151 7.26 -14.04 -0.02
C SER A 151 7.13 -13.84 -1.53
N ILE A 152 6.35 -12.84 -1.97
CA ILE A 152 6.22 -12.49 -3.39
C ILE A 152 7.57 -12.10 -3.98
N THR A 153 8.36 -11.30 -3.27
CA THR A 153 9.70 -10.89 -3.70
C THR A 153 10.62 -12.10 -3.86
N ILE A 154 10.59 -13.06 -2.92
CA ILE A 154 11.39 -14.29 -3.00
C ILE A 154 10.93 -15.17 -4.16
N VAL A 155 9.62 -15.37 -4.33
CA VAL A 155 9.08 -16.18 -5.44
C VAL A 155 9.44 -15.57 -6.79
N GLU A 156 9.23 -14.27 -6.98
CA GLU A 156 9.61 -13.56 -8.22
C GLU A 156 11.11 -13.71 -8.49
N TRP A 157 11.93 -13.61 -7.45
CA TRP A 157 13.37 -13.75 -7.58
C TRP A 157 13.81 -15.16 -7.98
N VAL A 158 13.25 -16.19 -7.34
CA VAL A 158 13.52 -17.60 -7.69
C VAL A 158 13.10 -17.88 -9.14
N LEU A 159 11.96 -17.35 -9.57
CA LEU A 159 11.53 -17.46 -10.97
C LEU A 159 12.51 -16.77 -11.92
N ARG A 160 12.97 -15.55 -11.61
CA ARG A 160 13.97 -14.82 -12.40
C ARG A 160 15.38 -15.43 -12.40
N LEU A 161 15.68 -16.34 -11.46
CA LEU A 161 16.95 -17.07 -11.43
C LEU A 161 16.91 -18.37 -12.24
N ASN A 162 15.73 -18.97 -12.38
CA ASN A 162 15.53 -20.24 -13.09
C ASN A 162 15.32 -20.09 -14.61
N PHE A 163 15.05 -18.89 -15.10
CA PHE A 163 14.85 -18.55 -16.51
C PHE A 163 15.87 -17.50 -16.95
#